data_AF-A0A401RGB8-F1
#
_entry.id   AF-A0A401RGB8-F1
#
_cell.length_a   1.000
_cell.length_b   1.000
_cell.length_c   1.000
_cell.angle_alpha   90.00
_cell.angle_beta   90.00
_cell.angle_gamma   90.00
#
_symmetry.space_group_name_H-M   'P 1'
#
loop_
_entity.id
_entity.type
_entity.pdbx_description
1 polymer ?
#
loop_
_entity_poly.entity_id
_entity_poly.type
_entity_poly.pdbx_seq_one_letter_code
_entity_poly.pdbx_strand_id
1 'polypeptide(L)'
;MDSTTVRVMDSDSISQVKEKILEGFYKNVPFSQWPRVEDVDLEWFASSSDSRILRDLDNTSVMEDGRKKLNTLAHCKVPDGASLAMSLKDKWDGTLGRVKDLDTEKYFHLVLPNDELIETKKSHKHSHRKKVLPEIYLTRLLSTKGTLQKFLDDLFRAVLSIHAVKPPFAVKYFFDFLEEQAEKRGTTDPDTLHIWKTNSLPLRFWVNILKNPQFVFDVEKTDHMDACLSVIAQAFIDACSISDLQLGKDSPTNKLLYAKEIPEYKKAVQRYYREIQEMITLSEQEMNAHLAEESRKHQNEFNTNFAMAEIYKYAKRYRGQVGALCVC
;
A
#
# COMPACT_ATOMS: atom_id res chain seq x y z
N MET A 1 -29.99 -18.60 2.80
CA MET A 1 -29.29 -17.61 1.96
C MET A 1 -28.90 -16.49 2.88
N ASP A 2 -27.60 -16.22 3.01
CA ASP A 2 -27.13 -15.12 3.84
C ASP A 2 -27.45 -13.80 3.13
N SER A 3 -27.97 -12.83 3.88
CA SER A 3 -28.32 -11.51 3.36
C SER A 3 -27.53 -10.45 4.12
N THR A 4 -27.04 -9.43 3.42
CA THR A 4 -26.32 -8.31 4.03
C THR A 4 -26.73 -6.99 3.38
N THR A 5 -26.69 -5.92 4.16
CA THR A 5 -26.96 -4.56 3.66
C THR A 5 -25.63 -3.88 3.33
N VAL A 6 -25.49 -3.41 2.10
CA VAL A 6 -24.25 -2.83 1.57
C VAL A 6 -24.50 -1.37 1.19
N ARG A 7 -23.62 -0.47 1.64
CA ARG A 7 -23.65 0.94 1.19
C ARG A 7 -22.90 1.09 -0.12
N VAL A 8 -23.56 1.68 -1.10
CA VAL A 8 -23.04 1.93 -2.45
C VAL A 8 -23.33 3.37 -2.86
N MET A 9 -22.72 3.79 -3.95
CA MET A 9 -22.92 5.10 -4.58
C MET A 9 -23.52 4.90 -5.96
N ASP A 10 -24.36 5.83 -6.40
CA ASP A 10 -24.93 5.89 -7.75
C ASP A 10 -23.87 5.88 -8.87
N SER A 11 -22.68 6.38 -8.54
CA SER A 11 -21.51 6.45 -9.41
C SER A 11 -20.61 5.21 -9.34
N ASP A 12 -20.91 4.21 -8.51
CA ASP A 12 -20.13 2.98 -8.50
C ASP A 12 -20.37 2.21 -9.80
N SER A 13 -19.29 1.69 -10.40
CA SER A 13 -19.42 0.70 -11.47
C SER A 13 -19.96 -0.62 -10.92
N ILE A 14 -20.45 -1.51 -11.78
CA ILE A 14 -20.98 -2.80 -11.35
C ILE A 14 -19.90 -3.65 -10.67
N SER A 15 -18.65 -3.62 -11.17
CA SER A 15 -17.54 -4.29 -10.46
C SER A 15 -17.26 -3.71 -9.08
N GLN A 16 -17.32 -2.38 -8.91
CA GLN A 16 -17.14 -1.76 -7.58
C GLN A 16 -18.27 -2.15 -6.62
N VAL A 17 -19.50 -2.29 -7.11
CA VAL A 17 -20.63 -2.80 -6.31
C VAL A 17 -20.38 -4.24 -5.89
N LYS A 18 -19.91 -5.10 -6.81
CA LYS A 18 -19.53 -6.48 -6.49
C LYS A 18 -18.43 -6.53 -5.42
N GLU A 19 -17.38 -5.72 -5.55
CA GLU A 19 -16.30 -5.61 -4.55
C GLU A 19 -16.86 -5.25 -3.15
N LYS A 20 -17.75 -4.26 -3.06
CA LYS A 20 -18.37 -3.85 -1.79
C LYS A 20 -19.28 -4.93 -1.19
N ILE A 21 -19.97 -5.70 -2.04
CA ILE A 21 -20.79 -6.82 -1.58
C ILE A 21 -19.89 -7.94 -1.05
N LEU A 22 -18.83 -8.29 -1.78
CA LEU A 22 -17.84 -9.26 -1.33
C LEU A 22 -17.20 -8.84 -0.01
N GLU A 23 -16.84 -7.57 0.16
CA GLU A 23 -16.38 -7.03 1.44
C GLU A 23 -17.43 -7.22 2.55
N GLY A 24 -18.71 -6.95 2.26
CA GLY A 24 -19.81 -7.15 3.20
C GLY A 24 -19.93 -8.59 3.74
N PHE A 25 -19.67 -9.59 2.90
CA PHE A 25 -19.73 -11.02 3.27
C PHE A 25 -18.40 -11.57 3.81
N TYR A 26 -17.27 -11.14 3.26
CA TYR A 26 -15.97 -11.77 3.45
C TYR A 26 -14.95 -10.91 4.22
N LYS A 27 -15.30 -9.72 4.74
CA LYS A 27 -14.38 -8.83 5.49
C LYS A 27 -13.57 -9.48 6.63
N ASN A 28 -14.05 -10.59 7.19
CA ASN A 28 -13.38 -11.30 8.29
C ASN A 28 -12.59 -12.54 7.82
N VAL A 29 -12.48 -12.74 6.49
CA VAL A 29 -11.81 -13.86 5.84
C VAL A 29 -10.56 -13.32 5.12
N PRO A 30 -9.42 -14.04 5.10
CA PRO A 30 -8.23 -13.63 4.35
C PRO A 30 -8.53 -13.37 2.87
N PHE A 31 -7.95 -12.31 2.28
CA PHE A 31 -8.29 -11.87 0.92
C PHE A 31 -8.09 -12.97 -0.13
N SER A 32 -7.05 -13.80 0.00
CA SER A 32 -6.79 -14.91 -0.93
C SER A 32 -7.91 -15.94 -1.04
N GLN A 33 -8.85 -15.97 -0.10
CA GLN A 33 -10.00 -16.89 -0.09
C GLN A 33 -11.27 -16.26 -0.66
N TRP A 34 -11.25 -14.98 -1.02
CA TRP A 34 -12.43 -14.31 -1.55
C TRP A 34 -12.71 -14.79 -2.97
N PRO A 35 -13.99 -14.95 -3.36
CA PRO A 35 -14.36 -15.04 -4.77
C PRO A 35 -13.84 -13.82 -5.51
N ARG A 36 -13.37 -13.99 -6.75
CA ARG A 36 -12.98 -12.85 -7.56
C ARG A 36 -14.19 -12.17 -8.16
N VAL A 37 -14.07 -10.86 -8.41
CA VAL A 37 -15.16 -10.04 -8.97
C VAL A 37 -15.60 -10.54 -10.34
N GLU A 38 -14.66 -11.04 -11.12
CA GLU A 38 -14.88 -11.65 -12.44
C GLU A 38 -15.64 -12.97 -12.37
N ASP A 39 -15.58 -13.70 -11.25
CA ASP A 39 -16.16 -15.04 -11.07
C ASP A 39 -17.61 -15.00 -10.55
N VAL A 40 -18.12 -13.82 -10.23
CA VAL A 40 -19.49 -13.63 -9.71
C VAL A 40 -20.35 -12.83 -10.67
N ASP A 41 -21.62 -13.18 -10.77
CA ASP A 41 -22.67 -12.38 -11.37
C ASP A 41 -23.52 -11.68 -10.32
N LEU A 42 -23.98 -10.48 -10.67
CA LEU A 42 -24.82 -9.66 -9.82
C LEU A 42 -26.15 -9.43 -10.53
N GLU A 43 -27.22 -10.02 -10.00
CA GLU A 43 -28.56 -9.95 -10.55
C GLU A 43 -29.43 -9.01 -9.71
N TRP A 44 -30.12 -8.07 -10.37
CA TRP A 44 -31.09 -7.19 -9.74
C TRP A 44 -32.51 -7.62 -10.07
N PHE A 45 -33.36 -7.69 -9.05
CA PHE A 45 -34.77 -8.05 -9.16
C PHE A 45 -35.62 -6.77 -9.13
N ALA A 46 -36.03 -6.29 -10.31
CA ALA A 46 -36.89 -5.11 -10.44
C ALA A 46 -38.35 -5.42 -10.01
N SER A 47 -38.79 -6.66 -10.24
CA SER A 47 -40.06 -7.20 -9.75
C SER A 47 -39.94 -8.72 -9.53
N SER A 48 -40.96 -9.37 -8.98
CA SER A 48 -40.95 -10.84 -8.77
C SER A 48 -40.84 -11.66 -10.06
N SER A 49 -41.11 -11.05 -11.22
CA SER A 49 -41.02 -11.70 -12.54
C SER A 49 -40.01 -11.04 -13.48
N ASP A 50 -39.28 -10.02 -13.02
CA ASP A 50 -38.32 -9.28 -13.83
C ASP A 50 -37.00 -9.14 -13.09
N SER A 51 -35.99 -9.86 -13.58
CA SER A 51 -34.63 -9.83 -13.07
C SER A 51 -33.65 -9.59 -14.21
N ARG A 52 -32.53 -8.94 -13.90
CA ARG A 52 -31.46 -8.69 -14.87
C ARG A 52 -30.08 -8.78 -14.25
N ILE A 53 -29.19 -9.45 -14.96
CA ILE A 53 -27.77 -9.48 -14.62
C ILE A 53 -27.14 -8.13 -14.99
N LEU A 54 -26.58 -7.45 -14.00
CA LEU A 54 -25.88 -6.20 -14.18
C LEU A 54 -24.45 -6.46 -14.64
N ARG A 55 -23.99 -5.65 -15.60
CA ARG A 55 -22.64 -5.75 -16.19
C ARG A 55 -22.05 -4.36 -16.34
N ASP A 56 -20.73 -4.24 -16.20
CA ASP A 56 -20.02 -2.98 -16.45
C ASP A 56 -20.17 -2.51 -17.89
N LEU A 57 -20.37 -3.44 -18.83
CA LEU A 57 -20.57 -3.15 -20.23
C LEU A 57 -21.66 -4.07 -20.82
N ASP A 58 -22.59 -3.47 -21.54
CA ASP A 58 -23.63 -4.17 -22.30
C ASP A 58 -24.04 -3.34 -23.54
N ASN A 59 -25.10 -3.78 -24.22
CA ASN A 59 -25.61 -3.11 -25.42
C ASN A 59 -26.27 -1.74 -25.11
N THR A 60 -26.50 -1.43 -23.84
CA THR A 60 -27.07 -0.16 -23.38
C THR A 60 -26.00 0.84 -22.93
N SER A 61 -24.74 0.42 -22.84
CA SER A 61 -23.63 1.27 -22.40
C SER A 61 -23.47 2.51 -23.27
N VAL A 62 -23.31 3.66 -22.61
CA VAL A 62 -23.23 4.97 -23.26
C VAL A 62 -21.89 5.12 -23.98
N MET A 63 -21.95 5.63 -25.22
CA MET A 63 -20.78 6.07 -25.98
C MET A 63 -20.56 7.57 -25.76
N GLU A 64 -19.37 7.97 -25.34
CA GLU A 64 -18.97 9.38 -25.17
C GLU A 64 -17.59 9.57 -25.80
N ASP A 65 -17.46 10.54 -26.73
CA ASP A 65 -16.21 10.83 -27.46
C ASP A 65 -15.50 9.61 -28.06
N GLY A 66 -16.28 8.67 -28.60
CA GLY A 66 -15.76 7.45 -29.22
C GLY A 66 -15.33 6.34 -28.25
N ARG A 67 -15.53 6.55 -26.94
CA ARG A 67 -15.20 5.59 -25.87
C ARG A 67 -16.48 5.07 -25.21
N LYS A 68 -16.46 3.82 -24.73
CA LYS A 68 -17.56 3.23 -23.95
C LYS A 68 -17.43 3.63 -22.49
N LYS A 69 -18.50 4.19 -21.92
CA LYS A 69 -18.59 4.47 -20.49
C LYS A 69 -18.97 3.21 -19.72
N LEU A 70 -18.30 2.93 -18.61
CA LEU A 70 -18.71 1.86 -17.71
C LEU A 70 -20.10 2.15 -17.13
N ASN A 71 -20.94 1.13 -17.11
CA ASN A 71 -22.26 1.16 -16.50
C ASN A 71 -22.13 1.33 -14.98
N THR A 72 -22.89 2.26 -14.42
CA THR A 72 -23.00 2.48 -12.97
C THR A 72 -24.37 2.06 -12.45
N LEU A 73 -24.57 2.07 -11.14
CA LEU A 73 -25.91 1.87 -10.55
C LEU A 73 -26.93 2.88 -11.06
N ALA A 74 -26.53 4.15 -11.24
CA ALA A 74 -27.38 5.18 -11.82
C ALA A 74 -27.79 4.85 -13.27
N HIS A 75 -26.84 4.38 -14.10
CA HIS A 75 -27.14 3.93 -15.46
C HIS A 75 -28.14 2.78 -15.45
N CYS A 76 -27.93 1.84 -14.53
CA CYS A 76 -28.80 0.69 -14.32
C CYS A 76 -30.08 1.04 -13.55
N LYS A 77 -30.33 2.31 -13.20
CA LYS A 77 -31.54 2.77 -12.49
C LYS A 77 -31.93 1.91 -11.28
N VAL A 78 -30.93 1.41 -10.55
CA VAL A 78 -31.17 0.59 -9.35
C VAL A 78 -31.57 1.55 -8.23
N PRO A 79 -32.79 1.43 -7.66
CA PRO A 79 -33.26 2.32 -6.61
C PRO A 79 -32.63 1.98 -5.26
N ASP A 80 -32.70 2.93 -4.32
CA ASP A 80 -32.38 2.66 -2.92
C ASP A 80 -33.29 1.55 -2.35
N GLY A 81 -32.72 0.69 -1.50
CA GLY A 81 -33.42 -0.48 -0.95
C GLY A 81 -33.64 -1.63 -1.95
N ALA A 82 -33.04 -1.57 -3.15
CA ALA A 82 -33.11 -2.67 -4.12
C ALA A 82 -32.56 -3.99 -3.56
N SER A 83 -33.19 -5.10 -3.95
CA SER A 83 -32.71 -6.46 -3.67
C SER A 83 -31.90 -7.00 -4.83
N LEU A 84 -30.66 -7.41 -4.55
CA LEU A 84 -29.75 -8.01 -5.52
C LEU A 84 -29.29 -9.38 -5.03
N ALA A 85 -29.07 -10.32 -5.95
CA ALA A 85 -28.45 -11.61 -5.64
C ALA A 85 -27.09 -11.71 -6.33
N MET A 86 -26.10 -12.21 -5.58
CA MET A 86 -24.79 -12.55 -6.11
C MET A 86 -24.70 -14.07 -6.25
N SER A 87 -24.24 -14.55 -7.42
CA SER A 87 -24.05 -15.97 -7.70
C SER A 87 -22.70 -16.22 -8.37
N LEU A 88 -22.13 -17.41 -8.19
CA LEU A 88 -20.94 -17.83 -8.93
C LEU A 88 -21.33 -18.11 -10.38
N LYS A 89 -20.46 -17.75 -11.32
CA LYS A 89 -20.68 -18.07 -12.73
C LYS A 89 -20.50 -19.56 -12.99
N ASP A 90 -21.53 -20.20 -13.54
CA ASP A 90 -21.49 -21.63 -13.90
C ASP A 90 -20.58 -21.94 -15.10
N LYS A 91 -20.28 -20.94 -15.95
CA LYS A 91 -19.42 -21.06 -17.14
C LYS A 91 -18.55 -19.82 -17.32
N TRP A 92 -17.28 -20.05 -17.68
CA TRP A 92 -16.38 -19.01 -18.15
C TRP A 92 -16.83 -18.53 -19.53
N ASP A 93 -17.78 -17.59 -19.54
CA ASP A 93 -18.06 -16.78 -20.70
C ASP A 93 -16.91 -15.79 -20.76
N GLY A 94 -16.12 -15.77 -21.86
CA GLY A 94 -14.93 -14.92 -22.08
C GLY A 94 -15.19 -13.41 -22.07
N THR A 95 -15.88 -12.95 -21.04
CA THR A 95 -16.16 -11.59 -20.66
C THR A 95 -14.88 -11.03 -20.09
N LEU A 96 -14.54 -9.81 -20.51
CA LEU A 96 -13.23 -9.18 -20.31
C LEU A 96 -12.64 -9.41 -18.93
N GLY A 97 -11.31 -9.56 -18.93
CA GLY A 97 -10.49 -9.59 -17.71
C GLY A 97 -10.73 -8.37 -16.82
N ARG A 98 -10.05 -8.37 -15.67
CA ARG A 98 -10.15 -7.36 -14.60
C ARG A 98 -10.43 -5.97 -15.16
N VAL A 99 -11.35 -5.20 -14.57
CA VAL A 99 -11.63 -3.80 -14.99
C VAL A 99 -10.33 -2.96 -15.07
N LYS A 100 -9.33 -3.31 -14.26
CA LYS A 100 -7.97 -2.72 -14.27
C LYS A 100 -7.17 -2.99 -15.56
N ASP A 101 -7.52 -4.03 -16.31
CA ASP A 101 -6.90 -4.44 -17.59
C ASP A 101 -7.67 -3.90 -18.81
N LEU A 102 -8.72 -3.10 -18.59
CA LEU A 102 -9.46 -2.46 -19.68
C LEU A 102 -8.60 -1.38 -20.34
N ASP A 103 -8.57 -1.44 -21.67
CA ASP A 103 -7.93 -0.44 -22.52
C ASP A 103 -8.53 0.95 -22.27
N THR A 104 -7.77 1.82 -21.59
CA THR A 104 -8.19 3.18 -21.23
C THR A 104 -8.38 4.07 -22.45
N GLU A 105 -7.90 3.66 -23.63
CA GLU A 105 -8.22 4.33 -24.89
C GLU A 105 -9.64 4.02 -25.37
N LYS A 106 -10.20 2.88 -24.97
CA LYS A 106 -11.53 2.38 -25.39
C LYS A 106 -12.62 2.57 -24.33
N TYR A 107 -12.25 2.56 -23.05
CA TYR A 107 -13.19 2.58 -21.92
C TYR A 107 -12.86 3.69 -20.92
N PHE A 108 -13.89 4.25 -20.30
CA PHE A 108 -13.71 5.22 -19.22
C PHE A 108 -14.84 5.09 -18.18
N HIS A 109 -14.62 5.63 -16.98
CA HIS A 109 -15.62 5.65 -15.92
C HIS A 109 -16.07 7.08 -15.58
N LEU A 110 -15.33 7.76 -14.70
CA LEU A 110 -15.67 9.12 -14.24
C LEU A 110 -14.89 10.22 -14.95
N VAL A 111 -13.66 9.93 -15.40
CA VAL A 111 -12.75 10.89 -16.04
C VAL A 111 -12.45 10.41 -17.46
N LEU A 112 -12.57 11.30 -18.44
CA LEU A 112 -12.13 11.05 -19.80
C LEU A 112 -10.63 11.35 -19.92
N PRO A 113 -9.81 10.44 -20.47
CA PRO A 113 -8.35 10.62 -20.58
C PRO A 113 -7.86 11.92 -21.27
N ASN A 114 -8.72 12.63 -22.02
CA ASN A 114 -8.32 13.83 -22.77
C ASN A 114 -8.53 15.16 -22.01
N ASP A 115 -9.10 15.15 -20.79
CA ASP A 115 -9.35 16.40 -20.05
C ASP A 115 -8.05 17.10 -19.57
N GLU A 116 -6.89 16.42 -19.54
CA GLU A 116 -5.60 17.04 -19.16
C GLU A 116 -4.88 17.76 -20.32
N LEU A 117 -5.14 17.40 -21.58
CA LEU A 117 -4.40 17.94 -22.75
C LEU A 117 -5.06 19.16 -23.42
N ILE A 118 -6.29 19.51 -23.05
CA ILE A 118 -7.06 20.60 -23.68
C ILE A 118 -6.89 21.93 -22.92
N GLU A 119 -5.69 22.20 -22.36
CA GLU A 119 -5.35 23.57 -21.94
C GLU A 119 -4.83 24.44 -23.10
N THR A 120 -4.43 23.85 -24.24
CA THR A 120 -3.75 24.61 -25.30
C THR A 120 -4.58 24.95 -26.55
N LYS A 121 -5.85 24.54 -26.66
CA LYS A 121 -6.66 24.91 -27.83
C LYS A 121 -8.03 25.48 -27.45
N LYS A 122 -8.11 26.81 -27.54
CA LYS A 122 -9.36 27.59 -27.57
C LYS A 122 -10.35 26.96 -28.56
N SER A 123 -11.46 26.44 -28.05
CA SER A 123 -12.67 26.18 -28.81
C SER A 123 -13.86 26.47 -27.90
N HIS A 124 -14.66 27.45 -28.30
CA HIS A 124 -15.95 27.75 -27.70
C HIS A 124 -16.91 26.58 -27.96
N LYS A 125 -16.90 25.57 -27.10
CA LYS A 125 -18.08 24.74 -26.84
C LYS A 125 -18.34 24.79 -25.35
N HIS A 126 -19.47 25.38 -24.99
CA HIS A 126 -20.04 25.35 -23.65
C HIS A 126 -20.32 23.89 -23.27
N SER A 127 -19.32 23.20 -22.72
CA SER A 127 -19.55 22.02 -21.89
C SER A 127 -19.85 22.51 -20.49
N HIS A 128 -21.01 22.12 -19.93
CA HIS A 128 -21.42 22.40 -18.55
C HIS A 128 -20.51 21.73 -17.48
N ARG A 129 -19.26 21.36 -17.81
CA ARG A 129 -18.30 20.83 -16.85
C ARG A 129 -17.74 21.96 -16.02
N LYS A 130 -18.27 22.11 -14.79
CA LYS A 130 -17.62 22.88 -13.73
C LYS A 130 -16.20 22.35 -13.56
N LYS A 131 -15.21 23.11 -14.05
CA LYS A 131 -13.80 22.87 -13.73
C LYS A 131 -13.67 22.86 -12.21
N VAL A 132 -13.31 21.70 -11.65
CA VAL A 132 -13.10 21.58 -10.21
C VAL A 132 -11.79 22.29 -9.88
N LEU A 133 -11.88 23.32 -9.05
CA LEU A 133 -10.75 24.11 -8.59
C LEU A 133 -9.73 23.21 -7.85
N PRO A 134 -8.41 23.28 -8.17
CA PRO A 134 -7.35 22.56 -7.46
C PRO A 134 -7.44 22.66 -5.93
N GLU A 135 -7.91 23.80 -5.44
CA GLU A 135 -8.11 24.12 -4.03
C GLU A 135 -9.11 23.20 -3.32
N ILE A 136 -10.13 22.69 -4.03
CA ILE A 136 -11.12 21.74 -3.48
C ILE A 136 -10.45 20.39 -3.19
N TYR A 137 -9.50 19.97 -4.02
CA TYR A 137 -8.77 18.72 -3.79
C TYR A 137 -7.86 18.82 -2.57
N LEU A 138 -7.25 19.97 -2.32
CA LEU A 138 -6.42 20.18 -1.14
C LEU A 138 -7.23 20.04 0.16
N THR A 139 -8.43 20.63 0.23
CA THR A 139 -9.30 20.47 1.41
C THR A 139 -9.70 19.00 1.63
N ARG A 140 -9.96 18.24 0.55
CA ARG A 140 -10.25 16.79 0.66
C ARG A 140 -9.04 15.99 1.14
N LEU A 141 -7.84 16.31 0.66
CA LEU A 141 -6.60 15.69 1.14
C LEU A 141 -6.40 15.97 2.64
N LEU A 142 -6.58 17.22 3.07
CA LEU A 142 -6.49 17.60 4.48
C LEU A 142 -7.54 16.89 5.33
N SER A 143 -8.78 16.78 4.86
CA SER A 143 -9.83 16.04 5.56
C SER A 143 -9.47 14.56 5.71
N THR A 144 -9.01 13.92 4.63
CA THR A 144 -8.62 12.50 4.66
C THR A 144 -7.44 12.27 5.61
N LYS A 145 -6.43 13.15 5.53
CA LYS A 145 -5.30 13.14 6.46
C LYS A 145 -5.75 13.30 7.90
N GLY A 146 -6.66 14.23 8.17
CA GLY A 146 -7.24 14.44 9.50
C GLY A 146 -7.93 13.19 10.05
N THR A 147 -8.69 12.48 9.21
CA THR A 147 -9.35 11.21 9.59
C THR A 147 -8.34 10.09 9.90
N LEU A 148 -7.23 10.01 9.15
CA LEU A 148 -6.21 8.98 9.31
C LEU A 148 -5.17 9.29 10.39
N GLN A 149 -5.08 10.55 10.85
CA GLN A 149 -4.00 11.04 11.70
C GLN A 149 -3.72 10.16 12.93
N LYS A 150 -4.76 9.78 13.68
CA LYS A 150 -4.60 8.96 14.88
C LYS A 150 -3.98 7.60 14.58
N PHE A 151 -4.40 6.94 13.50
CA PHE A 151 -3.85 5.65 13.08
C PHE A 151 -2.37 5.76 12.70
N LEU A 152 -1.98 6.87 12.07
CA LEU A 152 -0.59 7.15 11.72
C LEU A 152 0.26 7.40 12.96
N ASP A 153 -0.25 8.18 13.92
CA ASP A 153 0.44 8.45 15.17
C ASP A 153 0.64 7.17 15.98
N ASP A 154 -0.38 6.33 16.06
CA ASP A 154 -0.32 5.04 16.76
C ASP A 154 0.63 4.06 16.05
N LEU A 155 0.66 4.04 14.71
CA LEU A 155 1.59 3.24 13.91
C LEU A 155 3.04 3.68 14.12
N PHE A 156 3.34 4.98 14.01
CA PHE A 156 4.70 5.50 14.21
C PHE A 156 5.14 5.30 15.66
N ARG A 157 4.23 5.45 16.63
CA ARG A 157 4.53 5.12 18.02
C ARG A 157 4.86 3.64 18.19
N ALA A 158 4.09 2.73 17.58
CA ALA A 158 4.36 1.30 17.66
C ALA A 158 5.73 0.95 17.05
N VAL A 159 6.07 1.52 15.89
CA VAL A 159 7.38 1.32 15.23
C VAL A 159 8.54 1.87 16.06
N LEU A 160 8.36 3.04 16.69
CA LEU A 160 9.39 3.78 17.42
C LEU A 160 9.27 3.63 18.94
N SER A 161 8.84 2.46 19.42
CA SER A 161 8.73 2.16 20.85
C SER A 161 9.45 0.88 21.24
N ILE A 162 9.93 0.83 22.48
CA ILE A 162 10.55 -0.34 23.07
C ILE A 162 9.52 -1.00 23.99
N HIS A 163 9.13 -2.24 23.67
CA HIS A 163 8.21 -3.00 24.49
C HIS A 163 8.98 -3.77 25.57
N ALA A 164 8.71 -3.48 26.85
CA ALA A 164 9.41 -4.11 27.98
C ALA A 164 9.32 -5.65 27.98
N VAL A 165 8.21 -6.21 27.48
CA VAL A 165 7.98 -7.67 27.43
C VAL A 165 8.76 -8.35 26.30
N LYS A 166 8.99 -7.63 25.20
CA LYS A 166 9.69 -8.14 24.01
C LYS A 166 10.63 -7.05 23.49
N PRO A 167 11.77 -6.82 24.17
CA PRO A 167 12.77 -5.86 23.71
C PRO A 167 13.30 -6.25 22.33
N PRO A 168 13.62 -5.29 21.46
CA PRO A 168 14.06 -5.55 20.10
C PRO A 168 15.56 -5.93 20.07
N PHE A 169 15.89 -7.16 20.47
CA PHE A 169 17.28 -7.63 20.60
C PHE A 169 18.09 -7.45 19.32
N ALA A 170 17.52 -7.77 18.16
CA ALA A 170 18.18 -7.58 16.88
C ALA A 170 18.52 -6.10 16.60
N VAL A 171 17.64 -5.17 16.97
CA VAL A 171 17.88 -3.73 16.77
C VAL A 171 18.97 -3.24 17.72
N LYS A 172 18.90 -3.60 19.00
CA LYS A 172 19.92 -3.25 19.99
C LYS A 172 21.30 -3.77 19.56
N TYR A 173 21.40 -5.07 19.31
CA TYR A 173 22.66 -5.71 18.93
C TYR A 173 23.24 -5.09 17.65
N PHE A 174 22.40 -4.83 16.65
CA PHE A 174 22.86 -4.24 15.39
C PHE A 174 23.26 -2.76 15.54
N PHE A 175 22.58 -1.98 16.37
CA PHE A 175 22.94 -0.58 16.61
C PHE A 175 24.22 -0.47 17.44
N ASP A 176 24.42 -1.31 18.45
CA ASP A 176 25.67 -1.40 19.20
C ASP A 176 26.84 -1.76 18.26
N PHE A 177 26.61 -2.70 17.32
CA PHE A 177 27.60 -3.01 16.27
C PHE A 177 27.95 -1.78 15.42
N LEU A 178 26.96 -0.99 14.98
CA LEU A 178 27.24 0.24 14.21
C LEU A 178 28.07 1.26 15.01
N GLU A 179 27.79 1.39 16.30
CA GLU A 179 28.55 2.27 17.21
C GLU A 179 30.00 1.79 17.37
N GLU A 180 30.21 0.49 17.61
CA GLU A 180 31.55 -0.11 17.68
C GLU A 180 32.33 0.09 16.36
N GLN A 181 31.67 -0.06 15.21
CA GLN A 181 32.30 0.18 13.91
C GLN A 181 32.66 1.65 13.68
N ALA A 182 31.85 2.59 14.19
CA ALA A 182 32.16 4.01 14.12
C ALA A 182 33.35 4.36 15.02
N GLU A 183 33.40 3.83 16.24
CA GLU A 183 34.51 4.00 17.18
C GLU A 183 35.83 3.47 16.59
N LYS A 184 35.82 2.25 16.04
CA LYS A 184 36.99 1.65 15.38
C LYS A 184 37.54 2.49 14.22
N ARG A 185 36.69 3.30 13.58
CA ARG A 185 37.05 4.19 12.47
C ARG A 185 37.33 5.62 12.91
N GLY A 186 37.32 5.91 14.21
CA GLY A 186 37.50 7.24 14.75
C GLY A 186 36.39 8.22 14.37
N THR A 187 35.19 7.73 14.06
CA THR A 187 34.03 8.57 13.74
C THR A 187 33.35 9.01 15.02
N THR A 188 33.50 10.29 15.37
CA THR A 188 32.92 10.88 16.58
C THR A 188 31.64 11.69 16.32
N ASP A 189 31.29 11.90 15.05
CA ASP A 189 30.13 12.68 14.64
C ASP A 189 28.80 11.90 14.87
N PRO A 190 27.90 12.38 15.75
CA PRO A 190 26.62 11.74 16.01
C PRO A 190 25.70 11.69 14.77
N ASP A 191 25.82 12.66 13.87
CA ASP A 191 24.98 12.73 12.66
C ASP A 191 25.29 11.57 11.71
N THR A 192 26.57 11.23 11.56
CA THR A 192 27.01 10.05 10.79
C THR A 192 26.40 8.76 11.35
N LEU A 193 26.40 8.57 12.67
CA LEU A 193 25.79 7.41 13.31
C LEU A 193 24.26 7.37 13.10
N HIS A 194 23.59 8.52 13.22
CA HIS A 194 22.16 8.64 12.95
C HIS A 194 21.83 8.26 11.49
N ILE A 195 22.66 8.68 10.54
CA ILE A 195 22.51 8.31 9.12
C ILE A 195 22.67 6.80 8.93
N TRP A 196 23.65 6.16 9.57
CA TRP A 196 23.85 4.71 9.48
C TRP A 196 22.66 3.93 10.04
N LYS A 197 22.17 4.30 11.23
CA LYS A 197 20.98 3.69 11.85
C LYS A 197 19.75 3.84 10.93
N THR A 198 19.54 5.04 10.39
CA THR A 198 18.40 5.35 9.50
C THR A 198 18.47 4.57 8.18
N ASN A 199 19.64 4.54 7.54
CA ASN A 199 19.83 3.88 6.25
C ASN A 199 19.82 2.35 6.32
N SER A 200 19.96 1.77 7.51
CA SER A 200 20.03 0.33 7.72
C SER A 200 18.69 -0.27 8.16
N LEU A 201 17.94 0.39 9.05
CA LEU A 201 16.69 -0.15 9.59
C LEU A 201 15.44 0.60 9.07
N PRO A 202 15.17 1.87 9.43
CA PRO A 202 13.99 2.59 8.94
C PRO A 202 13.79 2.54 7.42
N LEU A 203 14.83 2.86 6.65
CA LEU A 203 14.70 2.98 5.19
C LEU A 203 14.67 1.64 4.44
N ARG A 204 15.25 0.58 5.01
CA ARG A 204 15.34 -0.73 4.35
C ARG A 204 14.21 -1.66 4.77
N PHE A 205 13.86 -1.64 6.05
CA PHE A 205 12.85 -2.52 6.62
C PHE A 205 11.52 -1.79 6.76
N TRP A 206 11.43 -0.75 7.59
CA TRP A 206 10.14 -0.15 7.95
C TRP A 206 9.44 0.53 6.79
N VAL A 207 10.15 1.33 5.98
CA VAL A 207 9.58 1.92 4.75
C VAL A 207 9.04 0.84 3.82
N ASN A 208 9.73 -0.29 3.71
CA ASN A 208 9.30 -1.39 2.86
C ASN A 208 8.01 -2.05 3.38
N ILE A 209 7.90 -2.27 4.69
CA ILE A 209 6.69 -2.82 5.33
C ILE A 209 5.53 -1.83 5.25
N LEU A 210 5.77 -0.54 5.51
CA LEU A 210 4.75 0.52 5.42
C LEU A 210 4.17 0.61 4.00
N LYS A 211 5.02 0.49 2.98
CA LYS A 211 4.58 0.51 1.58
C LYS A 211 3.93 -0.80 1.13
N ASN A 212 4.28 -1.93 1.74
CA ASN A 212 3.86 -3.26 1.29
C ASN A 212 3.20 -4.06 2.42
N PRO A 213 1.99 -3.66 2.87
CA PRO A 213 1.27 -4.38 3.91
C PRO A 213 0.96 -5.83 3.53
N GLN A 214 0.89 -6.15 2.23
CA GLN A 214 0.68 -7.51 1.73
C GLN A 214 1.85 -8.48 2.01
N PHE A 215 3.00 -7.98 2.46
CA PHE A 215 4.10 -8.84 2.95
C PHE A 215 3.81 -9.39 4.35
N VAL A 216 2.91 -8.75 5.10
CA VAL A 216 2.57 -9.09 6.48
C VAL A 216 1.16 -9.65 6.57
N PHE A 217 0.23 -9.13 5.78
CA PHE A 217 -1.18 -9.47 5.82
C PHE A 217 -1.68 -10.00 4.49
N ASP A 218 -2.66 -10.91 4.52
CA ASP A 218 -3.35 -11.37 3.32
C ASP A 218 -4.41 -10.35 2.89
N VAL A 219 -3.95 -9.31 2.20
CA VAL A 219 -4.74 -8.17 1.71
C VAL A 219 -4.39 -7.85 0.27
N GLU A 220 -5.38 -7.41 -0.53
CA GLU A 220 -5.08 -6.82 -1.82
C GLU A 220 -4.56 -5.40 -1.66
N LYS A 221 -3.36 -5.14 -2.18
CA LYS A 221 -2.84 -3.79 -2.35
C LYS A 221 -3.29 -3.22 -3.69
N THR A 222 -4.14 -2.20 -3.66
CA THR A 222 -4.53 -1.43 -4.85
C THR A 222 -3.52 -0.33 -5.17
N ASP A 223 -3.51 0.16 -6.41
CA ASP A 223 -2.61 1.27 -6.82
C ASP A 223 -2.92 2.57 -6.05
N HIS A 224 -4.20 2.82 -5.74
CA HIS A 224 -4.59 3.95 -4.90
C HIS A 224 -4.02 3.81 -3.49
N MET A 225 -4.11 2.61 -2.90
CA MET A 225 -3.48 2.34 -1.60
C MET A 225 -1.96 2.51 -1.67
N ASP A 226 -1.29 2.06 -2.74
CA ASP A 226 0.16 2.27 -2.91
C ASP A 226 0.54 3.76 -2.92
N ALA A 227 -0.24 4.58 -3.62
CA ALA A 227 -0.02 6.03 -3.65
C ALA A 227 -0.19 6.65 -2.26
N CYS A 228 -1.26 6.29 -1.52
CA CYS A 228 -1.48 6.76 -0.15
C CYS A 228 -0.38 6.32 0.81
N LEU A 229 0.00 5.04 0.78
CA LEU A 229 1.05 4.47 1.61
C LEU A 229 2.41 5.07 1.28
N SER A 230 2.67 5.41 0.02
CA SER A 230 3.90 6.11 -0.38
C SER A 230 3.98 7.52 0.22
N VAL A 231 2.86 8.24 0.34
CA VAL A 231 2.81 9.53 1.05
C VAL A 231 3.13 9.36 2.53
N ILE A 232 2.54 8.35 3.19
CA ILE A 232 2.79 8.04 4.60
C ILE A 232 4.24 7.64 4.83
N ALA A 233 4.77 6.76 3.97
CA ALA A 233 6.16 6.32 4.03
C ALA A 233 7.12 7.50 3.84
N GLN A 234 6.82 8.45 2.94
CA GLN A 234 7.63 9.66 2.80
C GLN A 234 7.63 10.51 4.08
N ALA A 235 6.49 10.66 4.77
CA ALA A 235 6.45 11.36 6.05
C ALA A 235 7.31 10.66 7.12
N PHE A 236 7.34 9.32 7.13
CA PHE A 236 8.24 8.55 8.00
C PHE A 236 9.72 8.76 7.65
N ILE A 237 10.07 8.81 6.36
CA ILE A 237 11.43 9.11 5.89
C ILE A 237 11.85 10.51 6.34
N ASP A 238 10.98 11.51 6.15
CA ASP A 238 11.24 12.89 6.55
C ASP A 238 11.40 13.01 8.08
N ALA A 239 10.66 12.21 8.86
CA ALA A 239 10.82 12.11 10.31
C ALA A 239 12.17 11.49 10.74
N CYS A 240 12.77 10.64 9.91
CA CYS A 240 14.08 10.06 10.17
C CYS A 240 15.24 10.97 9.71
N SER A 241 14.96 12.06 8.98
CA SER A 241 15.98 12.98 8.48
C SER A 241 16.53 13.89 9.57
N ILE A 242 17.84 14.15 9.55
CA ILE A 242 18.50 15.15 10.42
C ILE A 242 18.11 16.55 9.95
N SER A 243 18.23 16.81 8.64
CA SER A 243 18.03 18.13 8.05
C SER A 243 16.60 18.63 8.22
N ASP A 244 16.44 19.90 8.59
CA ASP A 244 15.14 20.55 8.69
C ASP A 244 14.35 20.52 7.38
N LEU A 245 13.04 20.41 7.51
CA LEU A 245 12.14 20.37 6.37
C LEU A 245 12.07 21.77 5.74
N GLN A 246 12.73 21.93 4.60
CA GLN A 246 12.67 23.16 3.82
C GLN A 246 11.39 23.16 2.97
N LEU A 247 10.49 24.10 3.26
CA LEU A 247 9.22 24.27 2.55
C LEU A 247 9.22 25.57 1.76
N GLY A 248 8.83 25.47 0.51
CA GLY A 248 8.68 26.59 -0.42
C GLY A 248 7.40 26.45 -1.23
N LYS A 249 7.11 27.44 -2.07
CA LYS A 249 5.92 27.44 -2.93
C LYS A 249 5.85 26.25 -3.88
N ASP A 250 7.00 25.73 -4.29
CA ASP A 250 7.13 24.58 -5.20
C ASP A 250 7.32 23.25 -4.46
N SER A 251 7.09 23.23 -3.14
CA SER A 251 7.19 21.99 -2.37
C SER A 251 6.07 21.02 -2.75
N PRO A 252 6.39 19.72 -2.94
CA PRO A 252 5.39 18.69 -3.21
C PRO A 252 4.27 18.67 -2.16
N THR A 253 3.02 18.47 -2.61
CA THR A 253 1.83 18.50 -1.74
C THR A 253 1.91 17.49 -0.60
N ASN A 254 2.51 16.32 -0.82
CA ASN A 254 2.72 15.31 0.22
C ASN A 254 3.63 15.79 1.37
N LYS A 255 4.65 16.60 1.07
CA LYS A 255 5.50 17.22 2.10
C LYS A 255 4.75 18.28 2.88
N LEU A 256 3.95 19.10 2.19
CA LEU A 256 3.10 20.12 2.84
C LEU A 256 2.05 19.49 3.75
N LEU A 257 1.55 18.31 3.39
CA LEU A 257 0.46 17.63 4.10
C LEU A 257 0.82 17.22 5.54
N TYR A 258 2.07 16.81 5.77
CA TYR A 258 2.57 16.35 7.08
C TYR A 258 3.60 17.28 7.72
N ALA A 259 3.91 18.41 7.08
CA ALA A 259 4.93 19.36 7.51
C ALA A 259 4.84 19.75 8.99
N LYS A 260 3.62 19.91 9.51
CA LYS A 260 3.38 20.32 10.90
C LYS A 260 3.74 19.22 11.91
N GLU A 261 3.58 17.96 11.53
CA GLU A 261 3.81 16.81 12.42
C GLU A 261 5.26 16.32 12.38
N ILE A 262 5.99 16.53 11.28
CA ILE A 262 7.39 16.09 11.11
C ILE A 262 8.29 16.45 12.31
N PRO A 263 8.28 17.67 12.88
CA PRO A 263 9.15 18.00 14.02
C PRO A 263 8.90 17.12 15.25
N GLU A 264 7.66 16.73 15.50
CA GLU A 264 7.32 15.87 16.64
C GLU A 264 7.72 14.41 16.37
N TYR A 265 7.54 13.95 15.13
CA TYR A 265 8.02 12.62 14.73
C TYR A 265 9.56 12.54 14.77
N LYS A 266 10.28 13.59 14.38
CA LYS A 266 11.75 13.66 14.53
C LYS A 266 12.19 13.49 15.97
N LYS A 267 11.54 14.18 16.92
CA LYS A 267 11.81 13.99 18.35
C LYS A 267 11.54 12.56 18.81
N ALA A 268 10.50 11.92 18.28
CA ALA A 268 10.21 10.51 18.59
C ALA A 268 11.32 9.57 18.08
N VAL A 269 11.84 9.78 16.87
CA VAL A 269 12.98 9.02 16.32
C VAL A 269 14.24 9.22 17.17
N GLN A 270 14.57 10.47 17.50
CA GLN A 270 15.73 10.80 18.34
C GLN A 270 15.62 10.16 19.72
N ARG A 271 14.43 10.20 20.33
CA ARG A 271 14.17 9.52 21.61
C ARG A 271 14.34 8.02 21.48
N TYR A 272 13.78 7.40 20.44
CA TYR A 272 13.91 5.96 20.19
C TYR A 272 15.38 5.52 20.07
N TYR A 273 16.20 6.24 19.29
CA TYR A 273 17.63 5.92 19.16
C TYR A 273 18.39 6.05 20.47
N ARG A 274 18.07 7.07 21.28
CA ARG A 274 18.66 7.25 22.61
C ARG A 274 18.24 6.12 23.56
N GLU A 275 16.96 5.78 23.60
CA GLU A 275 16.46 4.70 24.46
C GLU A 275 17.09 3.34 24.08
N ILE A 276 17.26 3.05 22.79
CA ILE A 276 18.00 1.84 22.33
C ILE A 276 19.46 1.89 22.79
N GLN A 277 20.11 3.05 22.69
CA GLN A 277 21.50 3.20 23.15
C GLN A 277 21.63 2.96 24.66
N GLU A 278 20.69 3.46 25.45
CA GLU A 278 20.63 3.30 26.91
C GLU A 278 20.23 1.89 27.36
N MET A 279 19.72 1.03 26.47
CA MET A 279 19.48 -0.37 26.80
C MET A 279 20.77 -1.07 27.22
N ILE A 280 20.63 -2.05 28.12
CA ILE A 280 21.73 -2.94 28.51
C ILE A 280 22.30 -3.61 27.26
N THR A 281 23.63 -3.57 27.12
CA THR A 281 24.35 -4.25 26.04
C THR A 281 24.11 -5.75 26.11
N LEU A 282 23.73 -6.35 24.99
CA LEU A 282 23.49 -7.78 24.88
C LEU A 282 24.82 -8.53 24.81
N SER A 283 24.96 -9.57 25.62
CA SER A 283 26.10 -10.49 25.49
C SER A 283 25.97 -11.35 24.22
N GLU A 284 27.10 -11.82 23.69
CA GLU A 284 27.10 -12.77 22.56
C GLU A 284 26.32 -14.04 22.89
N GLN A 285 26.37 -14.50 24.15
CA GLN A 285 25.63 -15.68 24.59
C GLN A 285 24.11 -15.47 24.50
N GLU A 286 23.59 -14.32 24.94
CA GLU A 286 22.16 -13.99 24.85
C GLU A 286 21.71 -13.89 23.39
N MET A 287 22.49 -13.21 22.55
CA MET A 287 22.17 -13.08 21.13
C MET A 287 22.20 -14.43 20.41
N ASN A 288 23.19 -15.27 20.68
CA ASN A 288 23.28 -16.62 20.11
C ASN A 288 22.12 -17.52 20.57
N ALA A 289 21.70 -17.41 21.84
CA ALA A 289 20.54 -18.12 22.34
C ALA A 289 19.25 -17.69 21.61
N HIS A 290 19.07 -16.38 21.40
CA HIS A 290 17.94 -15.84 20.64
C HIS A 290 17.94 -16.32 19.18
N LEU A 291 19.08 -16.26 18.49
CA LEU A 291 19.22 -16.75 17.12
C LEU A 291 18.99 -18.26 16.99
N ALA A 292 19.43 -19.05 17.98
CA ALA A 292 19.20 -20.49 18.00
C ALA A 292 17.71 -20.82 18.23
N GLU A 293 17.01 -20.03 19.04
CA GLU A 293 15.56 -20.17 19.24
C GLU A 293 14.79 -19.92 17.94
N GLU A 294 15.04 -18.79 17.27
CA GLU A 294 14.41 -18.48 15.98
C GLU A 294 14.78 -19.50 14.89
N SER A 295 16.03 -19.98 14.86
CA SER A 295 16.47 -21.01 13.90
C SER A 295 15.71 -22.33 14.08
N ARG A 296 15.46 -22.75 15.34
CA ARG A 296 14.68 -23.97 15.62
C ARG A 296 13.22 -23.81 15.22
N LYS A 297 12.64 -22.64 15.50
CA LYS A 297 11.24 -22.34 15.19
C LYS A 297 10.95 -22.43 13.70
N HIS A 298 11.88 -21.97 12.86
CA HIS A 298 11.71 -21.87 11.41
C HIS A 298 12.47 -22.95 10.60
N GLN A 299 13.03 -23.98 11.25
CA GLN A 299 13.94 -24.96 10.63
C GLN A 299 13.36 -25.69 9.40
N ASN A 300 12.04 -25.94 9.39
CA ASN A 300 11.37 -26.73 8.36
C ASN A 300 10.41 -25.90 7.49
N GLU A 301 10.46 -24.57 7.59
CA GLU A 301 9.56 -23.70 6.80
C GLU A 301 10.07 -23.46 5.37
N PHE A 302 11.37 -23.62 5.13
CA PHE A 302 12.01 -23.29 3.85
C PHE A 302 12.72 -24.49 3.22
N ASN A 303 12.66 -24.58 1.89
CA ASN A 303 13.37 -25.62 1.14
C ASN A 303 14.82 -25.22 0.86
N THR A 304 15.73 -25.60 1.77
CA THR A 304 17.16 -25.31 1.67
C THR A 304 17.82 -25.96 0.45
N ASN A 305 17.36 -27.14 0.02
CA ASN A 305 17.91 -27.84 -1.14
C ASN A 305 17.69 -27.03 -2.42
N PHE A 306 16.50 -26.47 -2.58
CA PHE A 306 16.18 -25.61 -3.70
C PHE A 306 17.00 -24.31 -3.67
N ALA A 307 17.08 -23.65 -2.51
CA ALA A 307 17.90 -22.45 -2.33
C ALA A 307 19.38 -22.69 -2.69
N MET A 308 19.95 -23.81 -2.25
CA MET A 308 21.33 -24.20 -2.57
C MET A 308 21.53 -24.45 -4.06
N ALA A 309 20.57 -25.07 -4.74
CA ALA A 309 20.62 -25.26 -6.18
C ALA A 309 20.62 -23.93 -6.95
N GLU A 310 19.82 -22.95 -6.53
CA GLU A 310 19.82 -21.60 -7.12
C GLU A 310 21.14 -20.86 -6.85
N ILE A 311 21.65 -20.90 -5.62
CA ILE A 311 22.94 -20.27 -5.27
C ILE A 311 24.09 -20.89 -6.09
N TYR A 312 24.08 -22.22 -6.28
CA TYR A 312 25.11 -22.91 -7.06
C TYR A 312 25.18 -22.41 -8.52
N LYS A 313 24.06 -21.98 -9.11
CA LYS A 313 24.08 -21.38 -10.47
C LYS A 313 24.99 -20.15 -10.52
N TYR A 314 24.99 -19.31 -9.48
CA TYR A 314 25.89 -18.17 -9.38
C TYR A 314 27.35 -18.60 -9.17
N ALA A 315 27.59 -19.55 -8.27
CA ALA A 315 28.93 -20.09 -8.03
C ALA A 315 29.56 -20.67 -9.31
N LYS A 316 28.76 -21.41 -10.10
CA LYS A 316 29.19 -21.95 -11.40
C LYS A 316 29.46 -20.83 -12.41
N ARG A 317 28.57 -19.83 -12.50
CA ARG A 317 28.71 -18.69 -13.42
C ARG A 317 29.97 -17.87 -13.16
N TYR A 318 30.31 -17.66 -11.89
CA TYR A 318 31.42 -16.82 -11.47
C TYR A 318 32.63 -17.61 -10.96
N ARG A 319 32.71 -18.91 -11.29
CA ARG A 319 33.74 -19.83 -10.78
C ARG A 319 35.16 -19.31 -10.93
N GLY A 320 35.50 -18.67 -12.06
CA GLY A 320 36.84 -18.13 -12.28
C GLY A 320 37.20 -16.99 -11.35
N GLN A 321 36.24 -16.09 -11.07
CA GLN A 321 36.44 -14.93 -10.18
C GLN A 321 36.51 -15.37 -8.73
N VAL A 322 35.59 -16.25 -8.31
CA VAL A 322 35.59 -16.83 -6.96
C VAL A 322 36.85 -17.64 -6.72
N GLY A 323 37.25 -18.46 -7.69
CA GLY A 323 38.49 -19.24 -7.63
C GLY A 323 39.73 -18.36 -7.48
N ALA A 324 39.80 -17.23 -8.19
CA ALA A 324 40.91 -16.30 -8.05
C ALA A 324 40.98 -15.65 -6.66
N LEU A 325 39.83 -15.33 -6.04
CA LEU A 325 39.76 -14.78 -4.69
C LEU A 325 40.12 -15.79 -3.60
N CYS A 326 39.84 -17.09 -3.81
CA CYS A 326 40.12 -18.14 -2.83
C CYS A 326 41.58 -18.64 -2.83
N VAL A 327 42.41 -18.19 -3.79
CA VAL A 327 43.81 -18.60 -3.92
C VAL A 327 44.78 -17.55 -3.32
N CYS A 328 44.26 -16.42 -2.82
CA CYS A 328 44.99 -15.44 -2.02
C CYS A 328 44.79 -15.68 -0.52
#